data_AF-C0VN60-F1
#
_entry.id   AF-C0VN60-F1
#
_cell.length_a   1.000
_cell.length_b   1.000
_cell.length_c   1.000
_cell.angle_alpha   90.00
_cell.angle_beta   90.00
_cell.angle_gamma   90.00
#
_symmetry.space_group_name_H-M   'P 1'
#
loop_
_entity.id
_entity.type
_entity.pdbx_description
1 polymer ?
#
loop_
_entity_poly.entity_id
_entity_poly.type
_entity_poly.pdbx_seq_one_letter_code
_entity_poly.pdbx_strand_id
1 'polypeptide(L)'
;MALANVNQEKSYLNRPKALGIMVRRLQFNPQKIKRHYFANSPLMSHLLTALSSTFPIGEQYFVNSVRNVRDKVKDPQLQAQIAAFIGQEAMHSKAHTEFNDAWRRDDYNLDRFQAWLAKRDDALRNIHPKLQLVLTCAFEHFTAMLGGYILKHPEILSTLDDDAMKLWVWHAIEEIEHRSVAFDVYQEVYGDDRIRRLLMRSVTTGFASLVFYGTTRLI
;
A
#
# COMPACT_ATOMS: atom_id res chain seq x y z
N MET A 1 -4.72 -24.42 44.78
CA MET A 1 -4.05 -23.33 44.04
C MET A 1 -5.12 -22.55 43.29
N ALA A 2 -5.50 -21.38 43.82
CA ALA A 2 -6.54 -20.55 43.22
C ALA A 2 -5.94 -19.70 42.08
N LEU A 3 -6.62 -19.68 40.94
CA LEU A 3 -6.36 -18.80 39.80
C LEU A 3 -6.62 -17.34 40.21
N ALA A 4 -5.70 -16.73 40.94
CA ALA A 4 -5.76 -15.31 41.24
C ALA A 4 -5.33 -14.51 40.01
N ASN A 5 -6.20 -13.58 39.60
CA ASN A 5 -5.92 -12.43 38.71
C ASN A 5 -5.74 -12.68 37.20
N VAL A 6 -6.75 -13.24 36.54
CA VAL A 6 -6.97 -13.02 35.08
C VAL A 6 -8.09 -12.01 34.87
N ASN A 7 -7.99 -10.86 35.53
CA ASN A 7 -8.87 -9.70 35.31
C ASN A 7 -8.05 -8.41 35.13
N GLN A 8 -6.81 -8.52 34.63
CA GLN A 8 -6.16 -7.37 34.02
C GLN A 8 -6.96 -7.01 32.76
N GLU A 9 -7.66 -5.88 32.78
CA GLU A 9 -8.22 -5.29 31.58
C GLU A 9 -7.16 -5.28 30.50
N LYS A 10 -7.45 -5.96 29.39
CA LYS A 10 -6.47 -6.10 28.32
C LYS A 10 -6.18 -4.71 27.79
N SER A 11 -4.93 -4.25 27.92
CA SER A 11 -4.52 -2.87 27.63
C SER A 11 -4.85 -2.40 26.21
N TYR A 12 -5.10 -3.32 25.26
CA TYR A 12 -5.54 -2.98 23.91
C TYR A 12 -7.00 -2.48 23.84
N LEU A 13 -7.85 -2.80 24.81
CA LEU A 13 -9.25 -2.35 24.86
C LEU A 13 -9.37 -0.85 25.16
N ASN A 14 -8.39 -0.29 25.88
CA ASN A 14 -8.35 1.11 26.28
C ASN A 14 -7.47 1.97 25.36
N ARG A 15 -7.06 1.46 24.19
CA ARG A 15 -6.26 2.24 23.23
C ARG A 15 -7.12 3.31 22.55
N PRO A 16 -6.54 4.49 22.27
CA PRO A 16 -7.21 5.47 21.43
C PRO A 16 -7.61 4.86 20.08
N LYS A 17 -8.73 5.29 19.53
CA LYS A 17 -9.14 4.90 18.18
C LYS A 17 -8.38 5.77 17.17
N ALA A 18 -7.99 5.19 16.05
CA ALA A 18 -7.44 5.95 14.93
C ALA A 18 -8.56 6.87 14.37
N LEU A 19 -8.38 8.18 14.51
CA LEU A 19 -9.31 9.14 13.92
C LEU A 19 -9.14 9.11 12.41
N GLY A 20 -10.24 8.83 11.69
CA GLY A 20 -10.30 8.90 10.24
C GLY A 20 -9.75 7.70 9.47
N ILE A 21 -9.25 6.65 10.14
CA ILE A 21 -8.71 5.44 9.48
C ILE A 21 -9.49 4.22 9.96
N MET A 22 -10.23 3.59 9.04
CA MET A 22 -11.04 2.40 9.35
C MET A 22 -10.64 1.21 8.47
N VAL A 23 -10.21 0.13 9.11
CA VAL A 23 -9.88 -1.13 8.42
C VAL A 23 -11.17 -1.77 7.89
N ARG A 24 -11.31 -1.86 6.58
CA ARG A 24 -12.43 -2.55 5.93
C ARG A 24 -11.94 -3.79 5.20
N ARG A 25 -12.85 -4.75 5.04
CA ARG A 25 -12.62 -5.92 4.19
C ARG A 25 -13.38 -5.74 2.89
N LEU A 26 -12.65 -5.65 1.78
CA LEU A 26 -13.25 -5.60 0.45
C LEU A 26 -14.03 -6.89 0.15
N GLN A 27 -15.20 -6.74 -0.47
CA GLN A 27 -15.94 -7.83 -1.10
C GLN A 27 -15.95 -7.60 -2.61
N PHE A 28 -15.20 -8.42 -3.33
CA PHE A 28 -15.13 -8.41 -4.78
C PHE A 28 -14.86 -9.83 -5.29
N ASN A 29 -15.11 -10.07 -6.58
CA ASN A 29 -14.79 -11.36 -7.22
C ASN A 29 -13.70 -11.17 -8.28
N PRO A 30 -12.43 -11.52 -7.97
CA PRO A 30 -11.34 -11.31 -8.92
C PRO A 30 -11.47 -12.19 -10.19
N GLN A 31 -12.16 -13.33 -10.11
CA GLN A 31 -12.39 -14.22 -11.25
C GLN A 31 -13.37 -13.66 -12.29
N LYS A 32 -14.15 -12.63 -11.93
CA LYS A 32 -15.09 -11.97 -12.85
C LYS A 32 -14.44 -10.85 -13.67
N ILE A 33 -13.23 -10.43 -13.32
CA ILE A 33 -12.54 -9.33 -13.97
C ILE A 33 -11.98 -9.82 -15.31
N LYS A 34 -12.36 -9.17 -16.41
CA LYS A 34 -11.95 -9.60 -17.76
C LYS A 34 -10.52 -9.19 -18.06
N ARG A 35 -9.89 -9.86 -19.04
CA ARG A 35 -8.51 -9.61 -19.49
C ARG A 35 -8.22 -8.14 -19.86
N HIS A 36 -9.20 -7.42 -20.37
CA HIS A 36 -9.07 -6.00 -20.66
C HIS A 36 -10.14 -5.21 -19.89
N TYR A 37 -10.05 -5.21 -18.56
CA TYR A 37 -11.06 -4.63 -17.67
C TYR A 37 -11.13 -3.10 -17.69
N PHE A 38 -10.21 -2.41 -18.35
CA PHE A 38 -10.25 -0.95 -18.53
C PHE A 38 -10.66 -0.62 -19.96
N ALA A 39 -11.93 -0.28 -20.21
CA ALA A 39 -12.48 0.06 -21.52
C ALA A 39 -12.05 -0.88 -22.68
N ASN A 40 -11.86 -2.18 -22.41
CA ASN A 40 -11.30 -3.15 -23.36
C ASN A 40 -9.88 -2.80 -23.91
N SER A 41 -9.16 -1.89 -23.25
CA SER A 41 -7.81 -1.47 -23.59
C SER A 41 -6.76 -2.42 -22.99
N PRO A 42 -5.95 -3.10 -23.83
CA PRO A 42 -4.85 -3.93 -23.34
C PRO A 42 -3.85 -3.12 -22.54
N LEU A 43 -3.39 -1.98 -23.09
CA LEU A 43 -2.38 -1.13 -22.48
C LEU A 43 -2.76 -0.69 -21.06
N MET A 44 -3.98 -0.17 -20.90
CA MET A 44 -4.43 0.34 -19.60
C MET A 44 -4.66 -0.78 -18.59
N SER A 45 -5.21 -1.90 -19.04
CA SER A 45 -5.42 -3.07 -18.17
C SER A 45 -4.08 -3.66 -17.72
N HIS A 46 -3.08 -3.70 -18.60
CA HIS A 46 -1.72 -4.12 -18.25
C HIS A 46 -1.01 -3.13 -17.33
N LEU A 47 -1.15 -1.84 -17.55
CA LEU A 47 -0.61 -0.78 -16.68
C LEU A 47 -1.13 -0.92 -15.25
N LEU A 48 -2.45 -1.03 -15.09
CA LEU A 48 -3.08 -1.18 -13.78
C LEU A 48 -2.73 -2.52 -13.14
N THR A 49 -2.62 -3.60 -13.92
CA THR A 49 -2.17 -4.89 -13.41
C THR A 49 -0.70 -4.86 -12.96
N ALA A 50 0.17 -4.14 -13.67
CA ALA A 50 1.55 -3.92 -13.26
C ALA A 50 1.62 -3.19 -11.93
N LEU A 51 0.84 -2.13 -11.79
CA LEU A 51 0.73 -1.38 -10.53
C LEU A 51 0.22 -2.30 -9.41
N SER A 52 -0.86 -3.05 -9.66
CA SER A 52 -1.40 -4.03 -8.71
C SER A 52 -0.37 -5.08 -8.27
N SER A 53 0.51 -5.49 -9.18
CA SER A 53 1.56 -6.47 -8.88
C SER A 53 2.64 -5.94 -7.93
N THR A 54 2.77 -4.62 -7.80
CA THR A 54 3.71 -3.98 -6.87
C THR A 54 3.19 -3.90 -5.44
N PHE A 55 1.87 -3.78 -5.26
CA PHE A 55 1.25 -3.51 -3.96
C PHE A 55 1.56 -4.58 -2.91
N PRO A 56 1.41 -5.91 -3.15
CA PRO A 56 1.60 -6.88 -2.08
C PRO A 56 2.98 -6.82 -1.40
N ILE A 57 4.04 -6.63 -2.19
CA ILE A 57 5.42 -6.51 -1.70
C ILE A 57 5.65 -5.09 -1.13
N GLY A 58 5.17 -4.06 -1.82
CA GLY A 58 5.34 -2.66 -1.41
C GLY A 58 4.66 -2.32 -0.09
N GLU A 59 3.41 -2.75 0.11
CA GLU A 59 2.63 -2.48 1.32
C GLU A 59 3.17 -3.29 2.51
N GLN A 60 3.67 -4.51 2.27
CA GLN A 60 4.41 -5.25 3.28
C GLN A 60 5.69 -4.52 3.70
N TYR A 61 6.38 -3.88 2.75
CA TYR A 61 7.52 -3.00 3.03
C TYR A 61 7.11 -1.76 3.83
N PHE A 62 5.99 -1.11 3.50
CA PHE A 62 5.47 0.05 4.24
C PHE A 62 5.16 -0.32 5.70
N VAL A 63 4.47 -1.44 5.91
CA VAL A 63 4.17 -1.98 7.24
C VAL A 63 5.46 -2.23 8.03
N ASN A 64 6.48 -2.82 7.41
CA ASN A 64 7.74 -3.13 8.08
C ASN A 64 8.53 -1.86 8.42
N SER A 65 8.60 -0.88 7.52
CA SER A 65 9.33 0.37 7.75
C SER A 65 8.75 1.18 8.92
N VAL A 66 7.42 1.25 9.04
CA VAL A 66 6.73 1.91 10.15
C VAL A 66 6.90 1.10 11.44
N ARG A 67 6.78 -0.23 11.39
CA ARG A 67 7.02 -1.10 12.56
C ARG A 67 8.42 -0.95 13.14
N ASN A 68 9.44 -0.81 12.29
CA ASN A 68 10.85 -0.67 12.69
C ASN A 68 11.14 0.56 13.56
N VAL A 69 10.25 1.56 13.58
CA VAL A 69 10.42 2.79 14.36
C VAL A 69 9.26 3.08 15.30
N ARG A 70 8.24 2.21 15.33
CA ARG A 70 6.99 2.43 16.06
C ARG A 70 7.22 2.67 17.55
N ASP A 71 8.19 2.01 18.17
CA ASP A 71 8.53 2.13 19.59
C ASP A 71 9.06 3.54 19.97
N LYS A 72 9.56 4.29 18.98
CA LYS A 72 10.06 5.66 19.16
C LYS A 72 8.95 6.69 19.18
N VAL A 73 7.78 6.39 18.58
CA VAL A 73 6.60 7.26 18.57
C VAL A 73 5.94 7.28 19.96
N LYS A 74 5.74 8.47 20.51
CA LYS A 74 5.17 8.73 21.83
C LYS A 74 3.74 9.25 21.76
N ASP A 75 3.33 9.89 20.66
CA ASP A 75 1.94 10.32 20.49
C ASP A 75 0.99 9.09 20.49
N PRO A 76 0.10 8.96 21.49
CA PRO A 76 -0.82 7.84 21.56
C PRO A 76 -1.85 7.83 20.41
N GLN A 77 -2.16 8.98 19.81
CA GLN A 77 -3.03 9.08 18.65
C GLN A 77 -2.33 8.57 17.39
N LEU A 78 -1.06 8.96 17.19
CA LEU A 78 -0.25 8.44 16.08
C LEU A 78 0.00 6.94 16.23
N GLN A 79 0.17 6.42 17.45
CA GLN A 79 0.24 4.97 17.72
C GLN A 79 -1.02 4.22 17.28
N ALA A 80 -2.20 4.83 17.49
CA ALA A 80 -3.47 4.27 17.04
C ALA A 80 -3.56 4.29 15.50
N GLN A 81 -3.18 5.39 14.86
CA GLN A 81 -3.13 5.52 13.41
C GLN A 81 -2.16 4.52 12.77
N ILE A 82 -0.96 4.33 13.34
CA ILE A 82 -0.01 3.28 12.90
C ILE A 82 -0.67 1.91 12.93
N ALA A 83 -1.43 1.59 14.00
CA ALA A 83 -2.09 0.29 14.10
C ALA A 83 -3.18 0.11 13.03
N ALA A 84 -3.93 1.18 12.73
CA ALA A 84 -4.96 1.17 11.69
C ALA A 84 -4.37 1.10 10.27
N PHE A 85 -3.32 1.90 10.01
CA PHE A 85 -2.49 1.85 8.79
C PHE A 85 -2.01 0.42 8.50
N ILE A 86 -1.36 -0.22 9.48
CA ILE A 86 -0.91 -1.61 9.36
C ILE A 86 -2.06 -2.57 9.03
N GLY A 87 -3.26 -2.28 9.55
CA GLY A 87 -4.46 -3.07 9.28
C GLY A 87 -4.98 -2.90 7.85
N GLN A 88 -5.06 -1.66 7.35
CA GLN A 88 -5.48 -1.36 5.97
C GLN A 88 -4.49 -1.94 4.97
N GLU A 89 -3.19 -1.71 5.15
CA GLU A 89 -2.14 -2.23 4.26
C GLU A 89 -2.11 -3.75 4.18
N ALA A 90 -2.39 -4.44 5.29
CA ALA A 90 -2.53 -5.89 5.27
C ALA A 90 -3.76 -6.35 4.46
N MET A 91 -4.85 -5.59 4.47
CA MET A 91 -6.03 -5.87 3.65
C MET A 91 -5.78 -5.54 2.18
N HIS A 92 -5.13 -4.42 1.87
CA HIS A 92 -4.73 -4.05 0.51
C HIS A 92 -3.89 -5.16 -0.12
N SER A 93 -2.85 -5.59 0.60
CA SER A 93 -1.89 -6.59 0.12
C SER A 93 -2.57 -7.91 -0.18
N LYS A 94 -3.51 -8.30 0.69
CA LYS A 94 -4.35 -9.48 0.48
C LYS A 94 -5.24 -9.34 -0.76
N ALA A 95 -5.99 -8.25 -0.89
CA ALA A 95 -6.92 -8.06 -2.01
C ALA A 95 -6.18 -8.00 -3.35
N HIS A 96 -5.04 -7.31 -3.41
CA HIS A 96 -4.21 -7.27 -4.61
C HIS A 96 -3.55 -8.62 -4.91
N THR A 97 -3.18 -9.41 -3.89
CA THR A 97 -2.73 -10.80 -4.11
C THR A 97 -3.84 -11.65 -4.73
N GLU A 98 -5.05 -11.60 -4.19
CA GLU A 98 -6.22 -12.33 -4.74
C GLU A 98 -6.51 -11.92 -6.20
N PHE A 99 -6.39 -10.64 -6.52
CA PHE A 99 -6.51 -10.13 -7.88
C PHE A 99 -5.38 -10.64 -8.80
N ASN A 100 -4.12 -10.48 -8.38
CA ASN A 100 -2.95 -10.87 -9.17
C ASN A 100 -2.93 -12.39 -9.43
N ASP A 101 -3.36 -13.19 -8.45
CA ASP A 101 -3.47 -14.64 -8.58
C ASP A 101 -4.54 -15.05 -9.58
N ALA A 102 -5.72 -14.40 -9.58
CA ALA A 102 -6.76 -14.65 -10.57
C ALA A 102 -6.34 -14.21 -11.99
N TRP A 103 -5.45 -13.23 -12.07
CA TRP A 103 -4.94 -12.71 -13.33
C TRP A 103 -3.75 -13.49 -13.90
N ARG A 104 -3.09 -14.30 -13.06
CA ARG A 104 -1.90 -15.09 -13.43
C ARG A 104 -2.25 -16.08 -14.54
N ARG A 105 -1.43 -16.11 -15.59
CA ARG A 105 -1.54 -16.99 -16.76
C ARG A 105 -0.17 -17.27 -17.35
N ASP A 106 -0.04 -18.38 -18.07
CA ASP A 106 1.21 -18.81 -18.71
C ASP A 106 1.73 -17.80 -19.75
N ASP A 107 0.84 -17.01 -20.36
CA ASP A 107 1.15 -15.97 -21.34
C ASP A 107 1.42 -14.59 -20.71
N TYR A 108 1.56 -14.53 -19.37
CA TYR A 108 1.69 -13.28 -18.64
C TYR A 108 2.81 -13.38 -17.59
N ASN A 109 3.87 -12.59 -17.78
CA ASN A 109 5.13 -12.71 -17.03
C ASN A 109 5.08 -12.13 -15.60
N LEU A 110 3.96 -12.32 -14.90
CA LEU A 110 3.69 -11.77 -13.57
C LEU A 110 4.67 -12.32 -12.51
N ASP A 111 4.95 -13.63 -12.53
CA ASP A 111 5.86 -14.25 -11.57
C ASP A 111 7.29 -13.75 -11.71
N ARG A 112 7.75 -13.55 -12.95
CA ARG A 112 9.06 -12.98 -13.23
C ARG A 112 9.16 -11.55 -12.69
N PHE A 113 8.11 -10.75 -12.88
CA PHE A 113 8.06 -9.38 -12.39
C PHE A 113 8.03 -9.34 -10.84
N GLN A 114 7.20 -10.17 -10.21
CA GLN A 114 7.13 -10.27 -8.75
C GLN A 114 8.44 -10.79 -8.14
N ALA A 115 9.13 -11.74 -8.77
CA ALA A 115 10.45 -12.18 -8.33
C ALA A 115 11.52 -11.08 -8.44
N TRP A 116 11.43 -10.24 -9.49
CA TRP A 116 12.30 -9.06 -9.61
C TRP A 116 12.01 -8.03 -8.52
N LEU A 117 10.73 -7.77 -8.20
CA LEU A 117 10.33 -6.90 -7.10
C LEU A 117 10.83 -7.40 -5.76
N ALA A 118 10.67 -8.70 -5.48
CA ALA A 118 11.12 -9.31 -4.23
C ALA A 118 12.63 -9.14 -3.99
N LYS A 119 13.46 -9.31 -5.04
CA LYS A 119 14.90 -9.05 -4.96
C LYS A 119 15.23 -7.58 -4.66
N ARG A 120 14.43 -6.65 -5.17
CA ARG A 120 14.61 -5.20 -4.89
C ARG A 120 14.21 -4.87 -3.46
N ASP A 121 13.09 -5.41 -3.01
CA ASP A 121 12.63 -5.29 -1.63
C ASP A 121 13.65 -5.87 -0.63
N ASP A 122 14.22 -7.04 -0.88
CA ASP A 122 15.32 -7.61 -0.08
C ASP A 122 16.50 -6.65 0.08
N ALA A 123 16.91 -5.99 -1.00
CA ALA A 123 17.98 -5.00 -0.93
C ALA A 123 17.58 -3.77 -0.09
N LEU A 124 16.33 -3.31 -0.20
CA LEU A 124 15.82 -2.17 0.55
C LEU A 124 15.62 -2.47 2.04
N ARG A 125 15.24 -3.69 2.41
CA ARG A 125 15.07 -4.10 3.83
C ARG A 125 16.36 -4.03 4.65
N ASN A 126 17.52 -4.02 3.99
CA ASN A 126 18.82 -3.98 4.64
C ASN A 126 19.40 -2.55 4.79
N ILE A 127 18.73 -1.51 4.29
CA ILE A 127 19.17 -0.12 4.48
C ILE A 127 18.74 0.42 5.85
N HIS A 128 19.29 1.56 6.28
CA HIS A 128 18.95 2.15 7.58
C HIS A 128 17.45 2.47 7.72
N PRO A 129 16.79 2.20 8.87
CA PRO A 129 15.34 2.38 9.06
C PRO A 129 14.81 3.77 8.71
N LYS A 130 15.60 4.82 8.96
CA LYS A 130 15.31 6.20 8.53
C LYS A 130 15.05 6.29 7.03
N LEU A 131 15.90 5.68 6.21
CA LEU A 131 15.76 5.70 4.76
C LEU A 131 14.58 4.83 4.32
N GLN A 132 14.34 3.70 5.01
CA GLN A 132 13.19 2.86 4.71
C GLN A 132 11.86 3.60 4.86
N LEU A 133 11.73 4.33 5.97
CA LEU A 133 10.56 5.13 6.27
C LEU A 133 10.39 6.29 5.28
N VAL A 134 11.47 6.99 4.89
CA VAL A 134 11.39 8.04 3.87
C VAL A 134 10.87 7.50 2.54
N LEU A 135 11.33 6.33 2.11
CA LEU A 135 10.84 5.68 0.90
C LEU A 135 9.34 5.39 1.02
N THR A 136 8.89 4.95 2.20
CA THR A 136 7.45 4.72 2.48
C THR A 136 6.65 6.01 2.38
N CYS A 137 7.09 7.10 3.02
CA CYS A 137 6.44 8.41 2.88
C CYS A 137 6.30 8.83 1.40
N ALA A 138 7.31 8.52 0.60
CA ALA A 138 7.32 8.87 -0.80
C ALA A 138 6.31 8.05 -1.62
N PHE A 139 6.29 6.74 -1.43
CA PHE A 139 5.34 5.89 -2.14
C PHE A 139 3.89 6.15 -1.71
N GLU A 140 3.62 6.29 -0.41
CA GLU A 140 2.29 6.66 0.10
C GLU A 140 1.80 8.00 -0.47
N HIS A 141 2.71 8.96 -0.62
CA HIS A 141 2.34 10.23 -1.26
C HIS A 141 1.87 10.03 -2.71
N PHE A 142 2.52 9.15 -3.47
CA PHE A 142 2.14 8.86 -4.86
C PHE A 142 0.84 8.07 -4.94
N THR A 143 0.66 7.04 -4.10
CA THR A 143 -0.57 6.24 -4.08
C THR A 143 -1.76 7.08 -3.66
N ALA A 144 -1.64 7.91 -2.62
CA ALA A 144 -2.68 8.85 -2.20
C ALA A 144 -2.97 9.92 -3.27
N MET A 145 -1.95 10.42 -3.98
CA MET A 145 -2.15 11.37 -5.08
C MET A 145 -2.89 10.72 -6.26
N LEU A 146 -2.52 9.49 -6.65
CA LEU A 146 -3.19 8.74 -7.71
C LEU A 146 -4.63 8.39 -7.32
N GLY A 147 -4.85 7.90 -6.09
CA GLY A 147 -6.18 7.61 -5.58
C GLY A 147 -7.05 8.86 -5.54
N GLY A 148 -6.51 9.98 -5.04
CA GLY A 148 -7.19 11.27 -5.02
C GLY A 148 -7.52 11.82 -6.41
N TYR A 149 -6.68 11.54 -7.41
CA TYR A 149 -6.99 11.86 -8.80
C TYR A 149 -8.15 10.99 -9.30
N ILE A 150 -8.02 9.67 -9.24
CA ILE A 150 -9.03 8.73 -9.76
C ILE A 150 -10.42 8.98 -9.14
N LEU A 151 -10.50 9.23 -7.82
CA LEU A 151 -11.78 9.50 -7.15
C LEU A 151 -12.44 10.83 -7.56
N LYS A 152 -11.67 11.77 -8.11
CA LYS A 152 -12.20 13.04 -8.68
C LYS A 152 -12.62 12.91 -10.13
N HIS A 153 -12.35 11.77 -10.77
CA HIS A 153 -12.59 11.51 -12.18
C HIS A 153 -13.50 10.28 -12.39
N PRO A 154 -14.82 10.40 -12.09
CA PRO A 154 -15.78 9.31 -12.25
C PRO A 154 -15.83 8.71 -13.67
N GLU A 155 -15.48 9.51 -14.68
CA GLU A 155 -15.36 9.09 -16.09
C GLU A 155 -14.25 8.07 -16.32
N ILE A 156 -13.22 8.05 -15.47
CA ILE A 156 -12.19 7.00 -15.50
C ILE A 156 -12.75 5.75 -14.82
N LEU A 157 -13.42 5.90 -13.68
CA LEU A 157 -13.97 4.78 -12.92
C LEU A 157 -15.03 4.00 -13.71
N SER A 158 -15.85 4.69 -14.51
CA SER A 158 -16.86 4.07 -15.36
C SER A 158 -16.29 3.21 -16.50
N THR A 159 -14.98 3.27 -16.74
CA THR A 159 -14.29 2.40 -17.72
C THR A 159 -13.90 1.04 -17.17
N LEU A 160 -13.89 0.87 -15.84
CA LEU A 160 -13.49 -0.36 -15.17
C LEU A 160 -14.66 -1.35 -15.12
N ASP A 161 -14.38 -2.65 -15.30
CA ASP A 161 -15.32 -3.71 -14.93
C ASP A 161 -15.71 -3.59 -13.44
N ASP A 162 -16.95 -3.98 -13.09
CA ASP A 162 -17.53 -3.78 -11.74
C ASP A 162 -16.63 -4.23 -10.58
N ASP A 163 -16.08 -5.45 -10.65
CA ASP A 163 -15.23 -5.98 -9.57
C ASP A 163 -13.82 -5.34 -9.55
N ALA A 164 -13.31 -4.87 -10.70
CA ALA A 164 -12.07 -4.10 -10.74
C ALA A 164 -12.29 -2.70 -10.15
N MET A 165 -13.40 -2.04 -10.49
CA MET A 165 -13.77 -0.74 -9.92
C MET A 165 -13.86 -0.81 -8.39
N LYS A 166 -14.49 -1.85 -7.84
CA LYS A 166 -14.56 -2.05 -6.38
C LYS A 166 -13.17 -2.09 -5.74
N LEU A 167 -12.24 -2.86 -6.31
CA LEU A 167 -10.86 -2.96 -5.80
C LEU A 167 -10.15 -1.61 -5.82
N TRP A 168 -10.12 -0.96 -6.98
CA TRP A 168 -9.38 0.29 -7.16
C TRP A 168 -9.97 1.47 -6.38
N VAL A 169 -11.30 1.58 -6.31
CA VAL A 169 -11.97 2.64 -5.53
C VAL A 169 -11.79 2.44 -4.04
N TRP A 170 -11.94 1.21 -3.55
CA TRP A 170 -11.75 0.90 -2.13
C TRP A 170 -10.33 1.23 -1.69
N HIS A 171 -9.33 0.75 -2.43
CA HIS A 171 -7.92 1.04 -2.14
C HIS A 171 -7.66 2.55 -2.21
N ALA A 172 -8.10 3.24 -3.26
CA ALA A 172 -7.91 4.69 -3.39
C ALA A 172 -8.51 5.51 -2.24
N ILE A 173 -9.64 5.09 -1.67
CA ILE A 173 -10.24 5.76 -0.51
C ILE A 173 -9.35 5.57 0.73
N GLU A 174 -8.90 4.34 0.99
CA GLU A 174 -8.04 4.02 2.13
C GLU A 174 -6.68 4.72 2.04
N GLU A 175 -6.08 4.81 0.85
CA GLU A 175 -4.84 5.56 0.61
C GLU A 175 -4.95 7.05 1.01
N ILE A 176 -6.13 7.66 0.89
CA ILE A 176 -6.34 9.05 1.30
C ILE A 176 -6.50 9.17 2.82
N GLU A 177 -7.10 8.18 3.46
CA GLU A 177 -7.30 8.15 4.91
C GLU A 177 -5.97 8.08 5.66
N HIS A 178 -5.04 7.25 5.17
CA HIS A 178 -3.76 7.05 5.83
C HIS A 178 -2.56 7.80 5.24
N ARG A 179 -2.79 8.65 4.20
CA ARG A 179 -1.76 9.40 3.46
C ARG A 179 -0.70 10.15 4.26
N SER A 180 -0.98 10.51 5.52
CA SER A 180 -0.06 11.25 6.37
C SER A 180 0.66 10.38 7.39
N VAL A 181 0.23 9.14 7.63
CA VAL A 181 0.72 8.33 8.76
C VAL A 181 2.23 8.12 8.67
N ALA A 182 2.78 7.62 7.56
CA ALA A 182 4.23 7.46 7.45
C ALA A 182 4.98 8.79 7.57
N PHE A 183 4.42 9.88 7.05
CA PHE A 183 5.01 11.21 7.15
C PHE A 183 5.05 11.71 8.60
N ASP A 184 3.95 11.61 9.33
CA ASP A 184 3.84 12.05 10.72
C ASP A 184 4.79 11.22 11.61
N VAL A 185 4.90 9.90 11.37
CA VAL A 185 5.90 9.04 12.03
C VAL A 185 7.32 9.50 11.72
N TYR A 186 7.61 9.84 10.47
CA TYR A 186 8.95 10.32 10.09
C TYR A 186 9.29 11.65 10.78
N GLN A 187 8.33 12.57 10.84
CA GLN A 187 8.52 13.87 11.48
C GLN A 187 8.77 13.72 12.98
N GLU A 188 8.01 12.87 13.67
CA GLU A 188 8.19 12.65 15.10
C GLU A 188 9.51 11.93 15.44
N VAL A 189 9.90 10.92 14.65
CA VAL A 189 11.09 10.11 14.94
C VAL A 189 12.39 10.77 14.47
N TYR A 190 12.37 11.45 13.33
CA TYR A 190 13.59 11.95 12.67
C TYR A 190 13.56 13.44 12.34
N GLY A 191 12.43 13.99 11.89
CA GLY A 191 12.29 15.42 11.56
C GLY A 191 13.25 15.94 10.47
N ASP A 192 13.92 15.06 9.72
CA ASP A 192 14.93 15.45 8.72
C ASP A 192 14.31 15.62 7.34
N ASP A 193 13.78 16.82 7.15
CA ASP A 193 13.14 17.24 5.92
C ASP A 193 14.07 17.31 4.70
N ARG A 194 15.39 17.46 4.91
CA ARG A 194 16.36 17.57 3.81
C ARG A 194 16.52 16.22 3.13
N ILE A 195 16.76 15.16 3.90
CA ILE A 195 16.86 13.79 3.36
C ILE A 195 15.53 13.38 2.75
N ARG A 196 14.42 13.70 3.42
CA ARG A 196 13.08 13.40 2.92
C ARG A 196 12.84 14.00 1.54
N ARG A 197 13.03 15.32 1.38
CA ARG A 197 12.84 16.00 0.08
C ARG A 197 13.80 15.51 -1.00
N LEU A 198 15.03 15.18 -0.65
CA LEU A 198 16.00 14.63 -1.60
C LEU A 198 15.52 13.28 -2.14
N LEU A 199 15.12 12.36 -1.26
CA LEU A 199 14.65 11.04 -1.66
C LEU A 199 13.28 11.09 -2.35
N MET A 200 12.40 12.02 -2.00
CA MET A 200 11.15 12.24 -2.76
C MET A 200 11.44 12.42 -4.25
N ARG A 201 12.45 13.24 -4.61
CA ARG A 201 12.82 13.48 -6.01
C ARG A 201 13.30 12.22 -6.72
N SER A 202 14.11 11.40 -6.03
CA SER A 202 14.59 10.12 -6.55
C SER A 202 13.46 9.11 -6.71
N VAL A 203 12.50 9.09 -5.77
CA VAL A 203 11.33 8.20 -5.85
C VAL A 203 10.37 8.64 -6.94
N THR A 204 10.19 9.95 -7.20
CA THR A 204 9.36 10.43 -8.33
C THR A 204 9.77 9.79 -9.65
N THR A 205 11.07 9.83 -9.98
CA THR A 205 11.58 9.25 -11.22
C THR A 205 11.59 7.73 -11.17
N GLY A 206 11.90 7.16 -10.00
CA GLY A 206 11.86 5.71 -9.76
C GLY A 206 10.46 5.11 -9.92
N PHE A 207 9.42 5.77 -9.43
CA PHE A 207 8.02 5.32 -9.49
C PHE A 207 7.53 5.31 -10.94
N ALA A 208 7.74 6.39 -11.70
CA ALA A 208 7.40 6.43 -13.12
C ALA A 208 8.12 5.33 -13.91
N SER A 209 9.41 5.14 -13.63
CA SER A 209 10.22 4.08 -14.25
C SER A 209 9.74 2.68 -13.89
N LEU A 210 9.33 2.47 -12.63
CA LEU A 210 8.81 1.20 -12.14
C LEU A 210 7.51 0.82 -12.84
N VAL A 211 6.57 1.76 -12.95
CA VAL A 211 5.29 1.54 -13.62
C VAL A 211 5.50 1.25 -15.11
N PHE A 212 6.36 2.01 -15.78
CA PHE A 212 6.71 1.78 -17.19
C PHE A 212 7.39 0.42 -17.40
N TYR A 213 8.39 0.11 -16.57
CA TYR A 213 9.11 -1.17 -16.64
C TYR A 213 8.17 -2.35 -16.37
N GLY A 214 7.35 -2.29 -15.33
CA GLY A 214 6.37 -3.34 -15.04
C GLY A 214 5.41 -3.57 -16.21
N THR A 215 4.86 -2.50 -16.78
CA THR A 215 3.92 -2.59 -17.91
C THR A 215 4.55 -3.26 -19.13
N THR A 216 5.81 -2.91 -19.46
CA THR A 216 6.53 -3.48 -20.61
C THR A 216 7.06 -4.89 -20.38
N ARG A 217 7.07 -5.39 -19.13
CA ARG A 217 7.65 -6.69 -18.76
C ARG A 217 6.61 -7.78 -18.51
N LEU A 218 5.35 -7.41 -18.41
CA LEU A 218 4.27 -8.37 -18.21
C LEU A 218 3.84 -9.05 -19.52
N ILE A 219 4.18 -8.46 -20.66
CA ILE A 219 4.00 -9.01 -22.01
C ILE A 219 5.31 -9.63 -22.48
#